data_AF-A0A6L9FP83-F1
#
_entry.id   AF-A0A6L9FP83-F1
#
_cell.length_a   1.000
_cell.length_b   1.000
_cell.length_c   1.000
_cell.angle_alpha   90.00
_cell.angle_beta   90.00
_cell.angle_gamma   90.00
#
_symmetry.space_group_name_H-M   'P 1'
#
loop_
_entity.id
_entity.type
_entity.pdbx_description
1 polymer ?
#
loop_
_entity_poly.entity_id
_entity_poly.type
_entity_poly.pdbx_seq_one_letter_code
_entity_poly.pdbx_strand_id
1 'polypeptide(L)'
;MRSLLMVLLALVMFGCSQANVSNSSVIDEMEESIEFDVADSAQSISRAVNFIRDLNHREPKSRFSVYYKTGSSEFVDKLNAKFKSEGIAKNRYRVVLAKEDQQKAVLISATYVRIKSRECGVMTFASRDEYRFGCALEHNRNMSLVNPIKSEL
;
A
#
# COMPACT_ATOMS: atom_id res chain seq x y z
N MET A 1 55.65 -17.64 -27.36
CA MET A 1 55.35 -17.06 -26.03
C MET A 1 54.50 -15.79 -26.08
N ARG A 2 54.77 -14.83 -27.00
CA ARG A 2 53.95 -13.60 -27.16
C ARG A 2 52.47 -13.84 -27.48
N SER A 3 52.14 -14.81 -28.33
CA SER A 3 50.75 -15.07 -28.73
C SER A 3 49.90 -15.74 -27.64
N LEU A 4 50.50 -16.53 -26.74
CA LEU A 4 49.77 -17.12 -25.60
C LEU A 4 49.39 -16.07 -24.55
N LEU A 5 50.23 -15.05 -24.39
CA LEU A 5 50.01 -13.95 -23.46
C LEU A 5 48.81 -13.08 -23.87
N MET A 6 48.62 -12.86 -25.17
CA MET A 6 47.51 -12.09 -25.74
C MET A 6 46.14 -12.79 -25.53
N VAL A 7 46.10 -14.12 -25.62
CA VAL A 7 44.87 -14.89 -25.41
C VAL A 7 44.46 -14.89 -23.93
N LEU A 8 45.45 -14.98 -23.02
CA LEU A 8 45.16 -14.85 -21.59
C LEU A 8 44.66 -13.44 -21.22
N LEU A 9 45.23 -12.39 -21.82
CA LEU A 9 44.80 -11.01 -21.57
C LEU A 9 43.37 -10.75 -22.06
N ALA A 10 42.98 -11.35 -23.18
CA ALA A 10 41.62 -11.25 -23.71
C ALA A 10 40.58 -11.94 -22.80
N LEU A 11 40.94 -13.06 -22.15
CA LEU A 11 40.06 -13.77 -21.22
C LEU A 11 39.81 -13.00 -19.91
N VAL A 12 40.77 -12.18 -19.45
CA VAL A 12 40.62 -11.39 -18.21
C VAL A 12 39.75 -10.15 -18.43
N MET A 13 39.65 -9.63 -19.66
CA MET A 13 38.87 -8.42 -19.98
C MET A 13 37.35 -8.67 -20.12
N PHE A 14 36.89 -9.92 -20.15
CA PHE A 14 35.47 -10.28 -20.07
C PHE A 14 35.02 -10.61 -18.63
N GLY A 15 35.90 -10.42 -17.64
CA GLY A 15 35.59 -10.60 -16.22
C GLY A 15 34.73 -9.47 -15.66
N CYS A 16 33.43 -9.72 -15.59
CA CYS A 16 32.47 -9.12 -14.65
C CYS A 16 32.31 -7.59 -14.68
N SER A 17 31.71 -7.07 -15.74
CA SER A 17 30.75 -5.96 -15.55
C SER A 17 29.47 -6.53 -14.95
N GLN A 18 29.49 -6.87 -13.65
CA GLN A 18 28.23 -6.92 -12.93
C GLN A 18 27.73 -5.48 -12.90
N ALA A 19 26.80 -5.17 -13.81
CA ALA A 19 26.00 -3.97 -13.70
C ALA A 19 25.49 -3.95 -12.27
N ASN A 20 25.89 -2.94 -11.49
CA ASN A 20 25.34 -2.70 -10.18
C ASN A 20 23.89 -2.31 -10.42
N VAL A 21 23.02 -3.31 -10.54
CA VAL A 21 21.58 -3.09 -10.66
C VAL A 21 21.14 -2.69 -9.28
N SER A 22 21.21 -1.38 -9.03
CA SER A 22 20.65 -0.78 -7.83
C SER A 22 19.16 -1.10 -7.84
N ASN A 23 18.77 -2.08 -7.03
CA ASN A 23 17.39 -2.46 -6.80
C ASN A 23 16.65 -1.28 -6.16
N SER A 24 16.13 -0.36 -6.96
CA SER A 24 15.30 0.74 -6.49
C SER A 24 13.86 0.28 -6.35
N SER A 25 13.60 -0.53 -5.33
CA SER A 25 12.23 -0.73 -4.85
C SER A 25 11.78 0.55 -4.17
N VAL A 26 10.88 1.29 -4.82
CA VAL A 26 10.28 2.51 -4.26
C VAL A 26 8.97 2.14 -3.59
N ILE A 27 8.79 2.59 -2.35
CA ILE A 27 7.56 2.42 -1.58
C ILE A 27 6.84 3.76 -1.59
N ASP A 28 5.74 3.85 -2.33
CA ASP A 28 4.88 5.02 -2.34
C ASP A 28 3.73 4.80 -1.37
N GLU A 29 3.53 5.72 -0.42
CA GLU A 29 2.27 5.81 0.32
C GLU A 29 1.28 6.61 -0.54
N MET A 30 0.15 5.99 -0.84
CA MET A 30 -0.93 6.54 -1.65
C MET A 30 -2.08 6.93 -0.73
N GLU A 31 -2.74 8.05 -1.05
CA GLU A 31 -3.96 8.48 -0.40
C GLU A 31 -5.05 8.67 -1.46
N GLU A 32 -6.20 8.04 -1.24
CA GLU A 32 -7.43 8.26 -2.02
C GLU A 32 -8.53 8.75 -1.08
N SER A 33 -9.33 9.73 -1.51
CA SER A 33 -10.38 10.31 -0.68
C SER A 33 -11.69 10.55 -1.42
N ILE A 34 -12.78 10.56 -0.65
CA ILE A 34 -14.12 10.94 -1.08
C ILE A 34 -14.79 11.83 -0.04
N GLU A 35 -15.55 12.81 -0.50
CA GLU A 35 -16.19 13.81 0.35
C GLU A 35 -17.69 13.93 0.06
N PHE A 36 -18.45 14.35 1.08
CA PHE A 36 -19.89 14.52 1.02
C PHE A 36 -20.32 15.85 1.64
N ASP A 37 -21.08 16.64 0.88
CA ASP A 37 -21.75 17.84 1.38
C ASP A 37 -22.90 17.50 2.35
N VAL A 38 -23.65 16.43 2.05
CA VAL A 38 -24.78 15.96 2.85
C VAL A 38 -24.56 14.51 3.21
N ALA A 39 -24.52 14.23 4.51
CA ALA A 39 -24.26 12.89 5.03
C ALA A 39 -25.52 12.01 5.07
N ASP A 40 -26.73 12.57 5.16
CA ASP A 40 -27.91 11.75 5.47
C ASP A 40 -28.64 11.14 4.26
N SER A 41 -28.12 11.31 3.04
CA SER A 41 -28.73 10.71 1.86
C SER A 41 -28.35 9.23 1.71
N ALA A 42 -29.31 8.38 1.33
CA ALA A 42 -29.06 6.97 1.01
C ALA A 42 -28.01 6.82 -0.11
N GLN A 43 -27.95 7.79 -1.02
CA GLN A 43 -26.96 7.87 -2.08
C GLN A 43 -25.54 8.11 -1.53
N SER A 44 -25.37 9.00 -0.57
CA SER A 44 -24.07 9.28 0.09
C SER A 44 -23.53 8.02 0.75
N ILE A 45 -24.37 7.29 1.49
CA ILE A 45 -24.01 6.01 2.10
C ILE A 45 -23.61 4.99 1.04
N SER A 46 -24.41 4.82 -0.02
CA SER A 46 -24.09 3.87 -1.09
C SER A 46 -22.75 4.18 -1.75
N ARG A 47 -22.45 5.45 -2.00
CA ARG A 47 -21.18 5.89 -2.59
C ARG A 47 -20.00 5.62 -1.67
N ALA A 48 -20.16 5.91 -0.37
CA ALA A 48 -19.13 5.61 0.63
C ALA A 48 -18.83 4.11 0.71
N VAL A 49 -19.87 3.27 0.74
CA VAL A 49 -19.72 1.81 0.76
C VAL A 49 -19.03 1.30 -0.51
N ASN A 50 -19.43 1.80 -1.68
CA ASN A 50 -18.79 1.41 -2.94
C ASN A 50 -17.31 1.79 -2.99
N PHE A 51 -16.96 3.01 -2.54
CA PHE A 51 -15.58 3.46 -2.42
C PHE A 51 -14.76 2.52 -1.50
N ILE A 52 -15.30 2.20 -0.32
CA ILE A 52 -14.64 1.32 0.64
C ILE A 52 -14.47 -0.09 0.08
N ARG A 53 -15.50 -0.64 -0.56
CA ARG A 53 -15.48 -2.00 -1.11
C ARG A 53 -14.47 -2.13 -2.25
N ASP A 54 -14.52 -1.20 -3.21
CA ASP A 54 -13.58 -1.17 -4.34
C ASP A 54 -12.13 -1.10 -3.83
N LEU A 55 -11.86 -0.18 -2.91
CA LEU A 55 -10.50 0.03 -2.41
C LEU A 55 -10.03 -1.13 -1.52
N ASN A 56 -10.91 -1.74 -0.72
CA ASN A 56 -10.55 -2.94 0.05
C ASN A 56 -10.31 -4.16 -0.85
N HIS A 57 -10.96 -4.23 -2.02
CA HIS A 57 -10.71 -5.28 -3.00
C HIS A 57 -9.37 -5.09 -3.73
N ARG A 58 -9.11 -3.87 -4.24
CA ARG A 58 -7.86 -3.54 -4.93
C ARG A 58 -6.65 -3.55 -3.99
N GLU A 59 -6.84 -3.01 -2.79
CA GLU A 59 -5.79 -2.75 -1.81
C GLU A 59 -6.19 -3.30 -0.42
N PRO A 60 -6.09 -4.62 -0.18
CA PRO A 60 -6.59 -5.28 1.03
C PRO A 60 -5.90 -4.89 2.35
N LYS A 61 -4.83 -4.08 2.29
CA LYS A 61 -4.12 -3.56 3.47
C LYS A 61 -4.39 -2.07 3.73
N SER A 62 -5.26 -1.46 2.94
CA SER A 62 -5.69 -0.07 3.11
C SER A 62 -6.20 0.23 4.52
N ARG A 63 -5.95 1.46 4.98
CA ARG A 63 -6.43 1.99 6.25
C ARG A 63 -7.35 3.18 5.98
N PHE A 64 -8.51 3.21 6.62
CA PHE A 64 -9.53 4.21 6.40
C PHE A 64 -9.60 5.20 7.57
N SER A 65 -9.73 6.49 7.27
CA SER A 65 -10.02 7.55 8.23
C SER A 65 -11.31 8.25 7.80
N VAL A 66 -12.30 8.25 8.69
CA VAL A 66 -13.57 8.95 8.50
C VAL A 66 -13.57 10.19 9.38
N TYR A 67 -13.63 11.35 8.76
CA TYR A 67 -13.74 12.64 9.43
C TYR A 67 -15.15 13.20 9.23
N TYR A 68 -15.85 13.54 10.30
CA TYR A 68 -17.25 13.95 10.24
C TYR A 68 -17.56 15.15 11.14
N LYS A 69 -18.47 16.02 10.69
CA LYS A 69 -19.04 17.09 11.52
C LYS A 69 -20.10 16.55 12.48
N THR A 70 -20.35 17.25 13.59
CA THR A 70 -21.27 16.83 14.66
C THR A 70 -22.69 16.49 14.17
N GLY A 71 -23.16 17.10 13.08
CA GLY A 71 -24.46 16.80 12.46
C GLY A 71 -24.50 15.54 11.58
N SER A 72 -23.43 14.74 11.51
CA SER A 72 -23.32 13.58 10.61
C SER A 72 -23.08 12.26 11.35
N SER A 73 -23.46 12.20 12.63
CA SER A 73 -23.33 11.00 13.48
C SER A 73 -24.11 9.80 12.93
N GLU A 74 -25.33 10.01 12.44
CA GLU A 74 -26.16 8.93 11.90
C GLU A 74 -25.52 8.29 10.66
N PHE A 75 -24.94 9.09 9.77
CA PHE A 75 -24.16 8.60 8.64
C PHE A 75 -23.00 7.73 9.10
N VAL A 76 -22.26 8.17 10.12
CA VAL A 76 -21.11 7.45 10.67
C VAL A 76 -21.54 6.11 11.26
N ASP A 77 -22.66 6.05 11.97
CA ASP A 77 -23.17 4.81 12.55
C ASP A 77 -23.54 3.79 11.47
N LYS A 78 -24.24 4.26 10.43
CA LYS A 78 -24.57 3.45 9.24
C LYS A 78 -23.30 2.96 8.55
N LEU A 79 -22.31 3.83 8.35
CA LEU A 79 -21.05 3.48 7.71
C LEU A 79 -20.23 2.49 8.53
N ASN A 80 -20.19 2.66 9.86
CA ASN A 80 -19.48 1.77 10.78
C ASN A 80 -20.07 0.35 10.79
N ALA A 81 -21.39 0.21 10.67
CA ALA A 81 -22.04 -1.08 10.44
C ALA A 81 -21.61 -1.71 9.10
N LYS A 82 -21.45 -0.89 8.05
CA LYS A 82 -21.02 -1.35 6.73
C LYS A 82 -19.55 -1.77 6.68
N PHE A 83 -18.64 -1.08 7.37
CA PHE A 83 -17.24 -1.54 7.48
C PHE A 83 -17.14 -2.99 7.96
N LYS A 84 -17.95 -3.36 8.95
CA LYS A 84 -17.99 -4.74 9.47
C LYS A 84 -18.52 -5.73 8.43
N SER A 85 -19.60 -5.38 7.71
CA SER A 85 -20.16 -6.28 6.69
C SER A 85 -19.25 -6.46 5.48
N GLU A 86 -18.39 -5.48 5.18
CA GLU A 86 -17.38 -5.56 4.12
C GLU A 86 -16.08 -6.28 4.58
N GLY A 87 -16.07 -6.86 5.78
CA GLY A 87 -14.93 -7.63 6.30
C GLY A 87 -13.73 -6.77 6.72
N ILE A 88 -13.93 -5.48 6.97
CA ILE A 88 -12.84 -4.57 7.34
C ILE A 88 -12.64 -4.63 8.85
N ALA A 89 -11.43 -5.06 9.26
CA ALA A 89 -11.06 -5.18 10.66
C ALA A 89 -11.05 -3.81 11.36
N LYS A 90 -11.41 -3.80 12.65
CA LYS A 90 -11.56 -2.56 13.44
C LYS A 90 -10.28 -1.71 13.54
N ASN A 91 -9.11 -2.35 13.48
CA ASN A 91 -7.81 -1.67 13.50
C ASN A 91 -7.45 -0.99 12.17
N ARG A 92 -8.17 -1.30 11.08
CA ARG A 92 -7.96 -0.72 9.75
C ARG A 92 -8.84 0.49 9.47
N TYR A 93 -9.68 0.91 10.41
CA TYR A 93 -10.41 2.16 10.26
C TYR A 93 -10.55 2.94 11.56
N ARG A 94 -10.56 4.26 11.44
CA ARG A 94 -10.84 5.17 12.55
C ARG A 94 -11.91 6.17 12.14
N VAL A 95 -12.69 6.61 13.11
CA VAL A 95 -13.70 7.65 12.95
C VAL A 95 -13.36 8.76 13.93
N VAL A 96 -13.25 9.99 13.42
CA VAL A 96 -12.77 11.15 14.17
C VAL A 96 -13.66 12.34 13.84
N LEU A 97 -13.89 13.22 14.83
CA LEU A 97 -14.53 14.50 14.54
C LEU A 97 -13.66 15.33 13.60
N ALA A 98 -14.30 15.97 12.63
CA ALA A 98 -13.66 16.86 11.68
C ALA A 98 -13.02 18.05 12.41
N LYS A 99 -11.90 18.54 11.86
CA LYS A 99 -11.32 19.82 12.27
C LYS A 99 -12.20 20.97 11.79
N GLU A 100 -12.05 22.15 12.41
CA GLU A 100 -12.88 23.32 12.11
C GLU A 100 -12.77 23.80 10.64
N ASP A 101 -11.63 23.54 9.99
CA ASP A 101 -11.35 23.92 8.61
C ASP A 101 -11.98 22.99 7.56
N GLN A 102 -12.48 21.82 7.95
CA GLN A 102 -13.14 20.92 7.02
C GLN A 102 -14.43 21.55 6.49
N GLN A 103 -14.53 21.72 5.17
CA GLN A 103 -15.72 22.34 4.55
C GLN A 103 -16.90 21.36 4.49
N LYS A 104 -16.63 20.12 4.06
CA LYS A 104 -17.64 19.08 3.81
C LYS A 104 -18.12 18.42 5.10
N ALA A 105 -19.34 17.88 5.07
CA ALA A 105 -19.94 17.22 6.23
C ALA A 105 -19.17 15.95 6.60
N VAL A 106 -18.71 15.20 5.60
CA VAL A 106 -17.92 13.99 5.77
C VAL A 106 -16.78 13.94 4.76
N LEU A 107 -15.60 13.54 5.23
CA LEU A 107 -14.44 13.16 4.43
C LEU A 107 -14.04 11.72 4.81
N ILE A 108 -13.90 10.86 3.81
CA ILE A 108 -13.35 9.51 3.97
C ILE A 108 -12.03 9.48 3.20
N SER A 109 -10.93 9.25 3.90
CA SER A 109 -9.60 9.08 3.32
C SER A 109 -9.12 7.64 3.54
N ALA A 110 -8.49 7.07 2.53
CA ALA A 110 -7.90 5.75 2.57
C ALA A 110 -6.42 5.84 2.23
N THR A 111 -5.56 5.33 3.11
CA THR A 111 -4.12 5.24 2.86
C THR A 111 -3.71 3.80 2.63
N TYR A 112 -2.83 3.59 1.65
CA TYR A 112 -2.26 2.28 1.35
C TYR A 112 -0.87 2.43 0.72
N VAL A 113 -0.10 1.36 0.76
CA VAL A 113 1.28 1.37 0.29
C VAL A 113 1.37 0.63 -1.04
N ARG A 114 1.90 1.29 -2.06
CA ARG A 114 2.20 0.68 -3.35
C ARG A 114 3.71 0.56 -3.53
N ILE A 115 4.17 -0.68 -3.69
CA ILE A 115 5.58 -0.97 -3.96
C ILE A 115 5.78 -0.99 -5.47
N LYS A 116 6.62 -0.09 -5.99
CA LYS A 116 7.07 -0.10 -7.38
C LYS A 116 8.53 -0.53 -7.41
N SER A 117 8.77 -1.78 -7.79
CA SER A 117 10.12 -2.25 -8.13
C SER A 117 10.26 -2.29 -9.65
N ARG A 118 11.31 -1.64 -10.20
CA ARG A 118 11.62 -1.68 -11.63
C ARG A 118 11.84 -3.12 -12.15
N GLU A 119 12.11 -4.08 -11.27
CA GLU A 119 12.35 -5.49 -11.63
C GLU A 119 11.25 -6.48 -11.22
N CYS A 120 10.32 -6.12 -10.32
CA CYS A 120 9.35 -7.11 -9.78
C CYS A 120 7.86 -6.85 -10.12
N GLY A 121 7.52 -5.83 -10.92
CA GLY A 121 6.12 -5.57 -11.30
C GLY A 121 5.18 -5.31 -10.09
N VAL A 122 3.86 -5.37 -10.30
CA VAL A 122 2.84 -5.21 -9.24
C VAL A 122 2.52 -6.59 -8.65
N MET A 123 2.88 -6.83 -7.39
CA MET A 123 2.65 -8.13 -6.73
C MET A 123 1.27 -8.22 -6.06
N THR A 124 0.52 -9.30 -6.32
CA THR A 124 -0.63 -9.72 -5.50
C THR A 124 -0.39 -11.16 -5.01
N PHE A 125 -1.00 -11.58 -3.90
CA PHE A 125 -0.79 -12.93 -3.33
C PHE A 125 -1.14 -14.08 -4.30
N ALA A 126 -1.90 -13.81 -5.36
CA ALA A 126 -2.29 -14.78 -6.37
C ALA A 126 -1.16 -15.18 -7.35
N SER A 127 -0.09 -14.38 -7.47
CA SER A 127 1.00 -14.60 -8.44
C SER A 127 2.31 -15.10 -7.83
N ARG A 128 2.24 -15.79 -6.67
CA ARG A 128 3.41 -16.21 -5.88
C ARG A 128 4.34 -17.19 -6.61
N ASP A 129 3.80 -18.04 -7.48
CA ASP A 129 4.56 -19.10 -8.15
C ASP A 129 5.24 -18.64 -9.46
N GLU A 130 4.96 -17.43 -9.93
CA GLU A 130 5.49 -16.88 -11.18
C GLU A 130 6.81 -16.08 -11.01
N TYR A 131 7.27 -15.85 -9.78
CA TYR A 131 8.41 -14.97 -9.51
C TYR A 131 9.60 -15.68 -8.86
N ARG A 132 10.82 -15.32 -9.32
CA ARG A 132 12.09 -15.87 -8.82
C ARG A 132 12.25 -15.55 -7.33
N PHE A 133 12.79 -16.51 -6.58
CA PHE A 133 13.02 -16.52 -5.12
C PHE A 133 13.64 -15.23 -4.51
N GLY A 134 14.21 -14.32 -5.30
CA GLY A 134 14.79 -13.06 -4.82
C GLY A 134 13.78 -11.98 -4.41
N CYS A 135 12.64 -11.81 -5.09
CA CYS A 135 11.70 -10.72 -4.76
C CYS A 135 10.98 -10.95 -3.40
N ALA A 136 10.72 -12.21 -3.03
CA ALA A 136 10.12 -12.55 -1.74
C ALA A 136 11.10 -12.36 -0.57
N LEU A 137 12.39 -12.63 -0.78
CA LEU A 137 13.44 -12.43 0.22
C LEU A 137 13.63 -10.94 0.52
N GLU A 138 13.63 -10.09 -0.51
CA GLU A 138 13.74 -8.63 -0.35
C GLU A 138 12.49 -8.01 0.28
N HIS A 139 11.29 -8.54 -0.03
CA HIS A 139 10.06 -8.15 0.67
C HIS A 139 10.16 -8.44 2.17
N ASN A 140 10.60 -9.64 2.54
CA ASN A 140 10.74 -10.04 3.93
C ASN A 140 11.86 -9.24 4.65
N ARG A 141 13.00 -9.02 3.99
CA ARG A 141 14.09 -8.16 4.52
C ARG A 141 13.57 -6.77 4.85
N ASN A 142 12.85 -6.15 3.93
CA ASN A 142 12.36 -4.81 4.14
C ASN A 142 11.33 -4.77 5.28
N MET A 143 10.34 -5.67 5.29
CA MET A 143 9.35 -5.76 6.39
C MET A 143 9.99 -6.00 7.76
N SER A 144 11.04 -6.82 7.84
CA SER A 144 11.80 -7.04 9.09
C SER A 144 12.64 -5.84 9.52
N LEU A 145 13.12 -5.02 8.58
CA LEU A 145 13.94 -3.84 8.87
C LEU A 145 13.12 -2.61 9.30
N VAL A 146 11.86 -2.47 8.82
CA VAL A 146 10.96 -1.39 9.28
C VAL A 146 10.22 -1.71 10.60
N ASN A 147 10.26 -2.96 11.07
CA ASN A 147 9.68 -3.34 12.36
C ASN A 147 10.58 -4.36 13.09
N PRO A 148 11.79 -3.94 13.54
CA PRO A 148 12.72 -4.86 14.17
C PRO A 148 12.09 -5.44 15.44
N ILE A 149 12.18 -6.77 15.59
CA ILE A 149 11.91 -7.42 16.87
C ILE A 149 12.92 -6.82 17.84
N LYS A 150 12.44 -6.04 18.82
CA LYS A 150 13.30 -5.55 19.89
C LYS A 150 13.89 -6.78 20.57
N SER A 151 15.20 -6.97 20.38
CA SER A 151 15.99 -7.87 21.18
C SER A 151 15.91 -7.37 22.61
N GLU A 152 15.08 -7.99 23.44
CA GLU A 152 15.22 -7.87 24.88
C GLU A 152 16.52 -8.60 25.26
N LEU A 153 17.58 -7.80 25.41
CA LEU A 153 18.85 -8.14 26.05
C LEU A 153 19.12 -7.07 27.09
#